data_AF-M0E740-F1
#
_entry.id   AF-M0E740-F1
#
_cell.length_a   1.000
_cell.length_b   1.000
_cell.length_c   1.000
_cell.angle_alpha   90.00
_cell.angle_beta   90.00
_cell.angle_gamma   90.00
#
_symmetry.space_group_name_H-M   'P 1'
#
loop_
_entity.id
_entity.type
_entity.pdbx_description
1 polymer ?
#
loop_
_entity_poly.entity_id
_entity_poly.type
_entity_poly.pdbx_seq_one_letter_code
_entity_poly.pdbx_strand_id
1 'polypeptide(L)'
;MASPTTGDDSVDGDRPSEGDGLGDDPSPVAVALDEADDGLVQAIESALAGRSEVVAVGVPLALLPPVLAARDRTTDGTWRLACRPGVAEALGQAFVLGTAVAEAVAEGAIELRTGTDLVRPRPEIGPGRILFASSDRVDAVAGPEGSRTLVGEETAERVAPAVRAVRRRFAAATPASVDMPARSRLVAAARETLDDRFADDVAAALDALPYGAVGRTGEVTDRTLLVALAARHDHLLWDLRRWIGDESTESGAGSEGVGIAAGQDLTDDRRALVRRGLIEAIKVPAGDGRPQLRLRAVDDALLRATPGEVLSVLRGRFALPLDGDGTIQRPQNEERRPVWERARRDKN
;
A
#
# COMPACT_ATOMS: atom_id res chain seq x y z
N MET A 1 20.81 -36.44 47.51
CA MET A 1 20.59 -37.35 46.37
C MET A 1 19.23 -37.01 45.78
N ALA A 2 19.21 -36.11 44.79
CA ALA A 2 18.01 -35.71 44.09
C ALA A 2 18.31 -35.84 42.59
N SER A 3 17.48 -36.63 41.92
CA SER A 3 17.55 -36.96 40.49
C SER A 3 17.18 -35.77 39.60
N PRO A 4 17.66 -35.71 38.35
CA PRO A 4 17.36 -34.63 37.43
C PRO A 4 15.99 -34.84 36.74
N THR A 5 15.21 -33.77 36.64
CA THR A 5 13.96 -33.72 35.89
C THR A 5 14.26 -33.39 34.43
N THR A 6 13.97 -34.34 33.54
CA THR A 6 13.91 -34.18 32.09
C THR A 6 12.69 -33.32 31.74
N GLY A 7 12.92 -32.15 31.16
CA GLY A 7 11.88 -31.32 30.55
C GLY A 7 11.62 -31.80 29.12
N ASP A 8 10.41 -32.29 28.90
CA ASP A 8 9.84 -32.75 27.65
C ASP A 8 9.16 -31.55 26.98
N ASP A 9 9.77 -30.96 25.94
CA ASP A 9 9.16 -29.91 25.12
C ASP A 9 8.13 -30.56 24.17
N SER A 10 6.92 -30.68 24.69
CA SER A 10 5.74 -31.11 23.95
C SER A 10 5.35 -30.07 22.90
N VAL A 11 5.23 -30.54 21.67
CA VAL A 11 4.73 -29.82 20.50
C VAL A 11 3.26 -29.51 20.69
N ASP A 12 2.93 -28.25 21.01
CA ASP A 12 1.55 -27.77 20.95
C ASP A 12 1.14 -27.58 19.48
N GLY A 13 0.21 -28.43 19.06
CA GLY A 13 -0.45 -28.38 17.77
C GLY A 13 -1.44 -27.22 17.74
N ASP A 14 -1.01 -26.10 17.20
CA ASP A 14 -1.90 -25.00 16.86
C ASP A 14 -2.60 -25.30 15.53
N ARG A 15 -3.93 -25.44 15.60
CA ARG A 15 -4.78 -25.69 14.43
C ARG A 15 -4.83 -24.40 13.60
N PRO A 16 -4.61 -24.44 12.28
CA PRO A 16 -4.88 -23.27 11.45
C PRO A 16 -6.38 -22.96 11.52
N SER A 17 -6.68 -21.70 11.85
CA SER A 17 -8.01 -21.13 11.76
C SER A 17 -8.55 -21.34 10.33
N GLU A 18 -9.71 -21.97 10.21
CA GLU A 18 -10.43 -22.15 8.94
C GLU A 18 -10.77 -20.76 8.38
N GLY A 19 -9.93 -20.29 7.46
CA GLY A 19 -10.20 -19.10 6.67
C GLY A 19 -11.13 -19.45 5.52
N ASP A 20 -12.43 -19.19 5.72
CA ASP A 20 -13.40 -19.10 4.63
C ASP A 20 -13.08 -17.84 3.80
N GLY A 21 -12.68 -18.04 2.54
CA GLY A 21 -12.48 -16.95 1.56
C GLY A 21 -11.39 -17.26 0.53
N LEU A 22 -11.70 -18.07 -0.47
CA LEU A 22 -10.84 -18.32 -1.63
C LEU A 22 -10.85 -17.11 -2.59
N GLY A 23 -9.73 -16.40 -2.68
CA GLY A 23 -9.31 -15.67 -3.88
C GLY A 23 -9.82 -14.23 -4.07
N ASP A 24 -8.87 -13.30 -4.24
CA ASP A 24 -9.05 -11.97 -4.84
C ASP A 24 -9.92 -10.96 -4.08
N ASP A 25 -10.09 -11.11 -2.76
CA ASP A 25 -10.75 -10.06 -1.98
C ASP A 25 -9.94 -8.75 -2.09
N PRO A 26 -10.54 -7.66 -2.59
CA PRO A 26 -9.86 -6.39 -2.74
C PRO A 26 -9.40 -5.89 -1.37
N SER A 27 -8.24 -5.25 -1.32
CA SER A 27 -7.76 -4.64 -0.09
C SER A 27 -8.81 -3.65 0.44
N PRO A 28 -8.92 -3.43 1.76
CA PRO A 28 -9.86 -2.42 2.29
C PRO A 28 -9.65 -1.03 1.69
N VAL A 29 -8.42 -0.72 1.30
CA VAL A 29 -8.07 0.51 0.57
C VAL A 29 -8.69 0.50 -0.83
N ALA A 30 -8.59 -0.60 -1.58
CA ALA A 30 -9.23 -0.70 -2.90
C ALA A 30 -10.74 -0.51 -2.81
N VAL A 31 -11.40 -1.19 -1.86
CA VAL A 31 -12.84 -1.02 -1.62
C VAL A 31 -13.19 0.44 -1.34
N ALA A 32 -12.42 1.11 -0.48
CA ALA A 32 -12.63 2.52 -0.17
C ALA A 32 -12.34 3.48 -1.34
N LEU A 33 -11.50 3.08 -2.31
CA LEU A 33 -11.24 3.84 -3.53
C LEU A 33 -12.34 3.65 -4.57
N ASP A 34 -12.91 2.44 -4.65
CA ASP A 34 -14.00 2.09 -5.57
C ASP A 34 -15.37 2.67 -5.15
N GLU A 35 -15.46 3.34 -3.99
CA GLU A 35 -16.68 4.04 -3.55
C GLU A 35 -17.04 5.26 -4.45
N ALA A 36 -16.09 5.80 -5.20
CA ALA A 36 -16.34 6.92 -6.09
C ALA A 36 -16.80 6.45 -7.47
N ASP A 37 -17.86 7.09 -7.98
CA ASP A 37 -18.34 6.90 -9.34
C ASP A 37 -17.27 7.37 -10.37
N ASP A 38 -16.96 6.55 -11.36
CA ASP A 38 -15.97 6.85 -12.41
C ASP A 38 -16.24 8.17 -13.14
N GLY A 39 -17.51 8.49 -13.37
CA GLY A 39 -17.93 9.75 -13.99
C GLY A 39 -17.60 10.95 -13.10
N LEU A 40 -17.78 10.81 -11.78
CA LEU A 40 -17.37 11.84 -10.81
C LEU A 40 -15.83 11.99 -10.76
N VAL A 41 -15.09 10.88 -10.78
CA VAL A 41 -13.62 10.90 -10.78
C VAL A 41 -13.09 11.70 -11.97
N GLN A 42 -13.57 11.39 -13.19
CA GLN A 42 -13.18 12.11 -14.40
C GLN A 42 -13.60 13.58 -14.38
N ALA A 43 -14.80 13.88 -13.86
CA ALA A 43 -15.28 15.25 -13.74
C ALA A 43 -14.40 16.08 -12.79
N ILE A 44 -13.96 15.52 -11.66
CA ILE A 44 -13.07 16.20 -10.71
C ILE A 44 -11.71 16.45 -11.32
N GLU A 45 -11.09 15.43 -11.89
CA GLU A 45 -9.77 15.57 -12.50
C GLU A 45 -9.78 16.64 -13.60
N SER A 46 -10.79 16.60 -14.49
CA SER A 46 -10.95 17.57 -15.57
C SER A 46 -11.23 18.99 -15.05
N ALA A 47 -12.06 19.11 -14.01
CA ALA A 47 -12.40 20.41 -13.44
C ALA A 47 -11.20 21.05 -12.75
N LEU A 48 -10.36 20.27 -12.06
CA LEU A 48 -9.23 20.78 -11.29
C LEU A 48 -7.96 20.97 -12.13
N ALA A 49 -7.84 20.30 -13.28
CA ALA A 49 -6.68 20.43 -14.15
C ALA A 49 -6.42 21.90 -14.52
N GLY A 50 -5.16 22.33 -14.35
CA GLY A 50 -4.71 23.69 -14.67
C GLY A 50 -5.04 24.76 -13.62
N ARG A 51 -5.65 24.39 -12.48
CA ARG A 51 -5.91 25.34 -11.39
C ARG A 51 -4.72 25.48 -10.44
N SER A 52 -4.39 26.71 -10.09
CA SER A 52 -3.43 27.01 -9.02
C SER A 52 -4.11 27.15 -7.65
N GLU A 53 -3.40 26.79 -6.58
CA GLU A 53 -3.80 27.03 -5.18
C GLU A 53 -5.20 26.51 -4.79
N VAL A 54 -5.57 25.31 -5.25
CA VAL A 54 -6.86 24.71 -4.92
C VAL A 54 -6.98 24.48 -3.41
N VAL A 55 -8.13 24.87 -2.84
CA VAL A 55 -8.52 24.51 -1.47
C VAL A 55 -9.70 23.55 -1.55
N ALA A 56 -9.52 22.34 -1.04
CA ALA A 56 -10.54 21.30 -1.02
C ALA A 56 -10.92 20.95 0.43
N VAL A 57 -12.21 20.72 0.69
CA VAL A 57 -12.72 20.38 2.02
C VAL A 57 -13.72 19.24 1.95
N GLY A 58 -13.67 18.34 2.94
CA GLY A 58 -14.56 17.18 3.01
C GLY A 58 -14.17 16.02 2.09
N VAL A 59 -12.95 16.03 1.56
CA VAL A 59 -12.45 15.06 0.56
C VAL A 59 -12.36 13.65 1.17
N PRO A 60 -13.11 12.65 0.66
CA PRO A 60 -12.94 11.25 1.05
C PRO A 60 -11.70 10.63 0.37
N LEU A 61 -11.27 9.46 0.83
CA LEU A 61 -10.10 8.74 0.27
C LEU A 61 -10.22 8.53 -1.24
N ALA A 62 -11.40 8.10 -1.72
CA ALA A 62 -11.70 7.82 -3.12
C ALA A 62 -11.45 8.99 -4.09
N LEU A 63 -11.47 10.23 -3.59
CA LEU A 63 -11.27 11.43 -4.42
C LEU A 63 -9.84 11.98 -4.36
N LEU A 64 -8.94 11.37 -3.59
CA LEU A 64 -7.53 11.76 -3.60
C LEU A 64 -6.83 11.42 -4.93
N PRO A 65 -7.02 10.24 -5.55
CA PRO A 65 -6.41 9.93 -6.84
C PRO A 65 -6.66 10.98 -7.95
N PRO A 66 -7.91 11.37 -8.27
CA PRO A 66 -8.13 12.40 -9.30
C PRO A 66 -7.60 13.78 -8.90
N VAL A 67 -7.56 14.09 -7.60
CA VAL A 67 -6.96 15.35 -7.09
C VAL A 67 -5.45 15.36 -7.30
N LEU A 68 -4.76 14.25 -7.01
CA LEU A 68 -3.33 14.10 -7.27
C LEU A 68 -3.04 14.17 -8.77
N ALA A 69 -3.79 13.43 -9.59
CA ALA A 69 -3.61 13.46 -11.05
C ALA A 69 -3.78 14.88 -11.64
N ALA A 70 -4.73 15.67 -11.11
CA ALA A 70 -4.87 17.07 -11.49
C ALA A 70 -3.73 17.95 -10.95
N ARG A 71 -3.25 17.69 -9.73
CA ARG A 71 -2.11 18.38 -9.12
C ARG A 71 -0.82 18.16 -9.90
N ASP A 72 -0.57 16.95 -10.40
CA ASP A 72 0.63 16.59 -11.16
C ASP A 72 0.71 17.32 -12.51
N ARG A 73 -0.44 17.77 -13.03
CA ARG A 73 -0.53 18.61 -14.24
C ARG A 73 -0.35 20.10 -13.98
N THR A 74 -0.13 20.49 -12.73
CA THR A 74 0.06 21.87 -12.31
C THR A 74 1.40 22.00 -11.62
N THR A 75 2.25 22.96 -11.95
CA THR A 75 3.55 23.10 -11.27
C THR A 75 3.54 24.10 -10.13
N ASP A 76 2.56 25.00 -10.09
CA ASP A 76 2.60 26.17 -9.21
C ASP A 76 1.63 26.09 -8.02
N GLY A 77 2.16 26.45 -6.84
CA GLY A 77 1.40 26.67 -5.61
C GLY A 77 1.13 25.40 -4.78
N THR A 78 0.77 25.64 -3.53
CA THR A 78 0.39 24.58 -2.58
C THR A 78 -1.11 24.37 -2.60
N TRP A 79 -1.54 23.14 -2.85
CA TRP A 79 -2.94 22.75 -2.73
C TRP A 79 -3.25 22.40 -1.28
N ARG A 80 -4.42 22.82 -0.79
CA ARG A 80 -4.82 22.69 0.62
C ARG A 80 -5.97 21.72 0.72
N LEU A 81 -5.73 20.53 1.24
CA LEU A 81 -6.71 19.45 1.29
C LEU A 81 -7.13 19.19 2.73
N ALA A 82 -8.40 19.46 3.06
CA ALA A 82 -9.01 19.00 4.30
C ALA A 82 -9.88 17.77 4.03
N CYS A 83 -9.34 16.61 4.40
CA CYS A 83 -9.93 15.30 4.19
C CYS A 83 -10.86 14.90 5.33
N ARG A 84 -11.74 13.93 5.06
CA ARG A 84 -12.60 13.35 6.11
C ARG A 84 -11.76 12.67 7.21
N PRO A 85 -12.30 12.52 8.43
CA PRO A 85 -11.67 11.69 9.46
C PRO A 85 -11.41 10.27 8.93
N GLY A 86 -10.31 9.63 9.35
CA GLY A 86 -9.95 8.29 8.89
C GLY A 86 -9.10 8.27 7.61
N VAL A 87 -9.05 9.35 6.84
CA VAL A 87 -8.30 9.39 5.58
C VAL A 87 -6.79 9.33 5.82
N ALA A 88 -6.27 10.01 6.85
CA ALA A 88 -4.84 9.98 7.16
C ALA A 88 -4.40 8.56 7.58
N GLU A 89 -5.21 7.90 8.39
CA GLU A 89 -5.00 6.53 8.83
C GLU A 89 -5.07 5.56 7.63
N ALA A 90 -6.07 5.72 6.75
CA ALA A 90 -6.20 4.90 5.54
C ALA A 90 -5.01 5.08 4.58
N LEU A 91 -4.46 6.30 4.45
CA LEU A 91 -3.25 6.55 3.67
C LEU A 91 -2.04 5.82 4.24
N GLY A 92 -1.90 5.72 5.58
CA GLY A 92 -0.86 4.91 6.21
C GLY A 92 -0.99 3.39 5.96
N GLN A 93 -2.18 2.95 5.52
CA GLN A 93 -2.42 1.57 5.13
C GLN A 93 -2.35 1.34 3.62
N ALA A 94 -2.31 2.40 2.81
CA ALA A 94 -2.33 2.36 1.34
C ALA A 94 -0.91 2.60 0.81
N PHE A 95 -0.16 1.55 0.48
CA PHE A 95 1.27 1.71 0.18
C PHE A 95 1.53 2.65 -1.00
N VAL A 96 0.85 2.46 -2.13
CA VAL A 96 1.06 3.27 -3.33
C VAL A 96 0.48 4.68 -3.14
N LEU A 97 -0.77 4.80 -2.69
CA LEU A 97 -1.41 6.11 -2.51
C LEU A 97 -0.78 6.92 -1.38
N GLY A 98 -0.48 6.27 -0.26
CA GLY A 98 0.14 6.87 0.90
C GLY A 98 1.52 7.43 0.59
N THR A 99 2.37 6.68 -0.13
CA THR A 99 3.70 7.17 -0.53
C THR A 99 3.60 8.34 -1.51
N ALA A 100 2.63 8.33 -2.43
CA ALA A 100 2.38 9.44 -3.35
C ALA A 100 1.89 10.71 -2.64
N VAL A 101 0.93 10.59 -1.70
CA VAL A 101 0.47 11.75 -0.90
C VAL A 101 1.59 12.25 0.02
N ALA A 102 2.35 11.34 0.63
CA ALA A 102 3.48 11.71 1.48
C ALA A 102 4.57 12.46 0.68
N GLU A 103 4.83 12.07 -0.56
CA GLU A 103 5.72 12.82 -1.47
C GLU A 103 5.20 14.23 -1.70
N ALA A 104 3.94 14.37 -2.12
CA ALA A 104 3.35 15.69 -2.40
C ALA A 104 3.32 16.59 -1.16
N VAL A 105 3.18 16.02 0.04
CA VAL A 105 3.30 16.76 1.31
C VAL A 105 4.75 17.17 1.59
N ALA A 106 5.70 16.26 1.40
CA ALA A 106 7.13 16.53 1.62
C ALA A 106 7.67 17.61 0.68
N GLU A 107 7.23 17.63 -0.57
CA GLU A 107 7.56 18.65 -1.57
C GLU A 107 6.84 19.99 -1.32
N GLY A 108 5.89 20.06 -0.38
CA GLY A 108 5.06 21.24 -0.15
C GLY A 108 4.04 21.51 -1.25
N ALA A 109 3.81 20.55 -2.15
CA ALA A 109 2.80 20.60 -3.18
C ALA A 109 1.39 20.50 -2.59
N ILE A 110 1.24 19.80 -1.45
CA ILE A 110 -0.01 19.61 -0.72
C ILE A 110 0.16 19.92 0.78
N GLU A 111 -0.78 20.67 1.36
CA GLU A 111 -1.01 20.78 2.80
C GLU A 111 -2.20 19.89 3.17
N LEU A 112 -1.99 18.87 4.00
CA LEU A 112 -3.02 17.91 4.40
C LEU A 112 -3.58 18.20 5.80
N ARG A 113 -4.90 18.15 5.93
CA ARG A 113 -5.63 18.30 7.18
C ARG A 113 -6.77 17.29 7.29
N THR A 114 -7.24 17.00 8.50
CA THR A 114 -8.44 16.19 8.77
C THR A 114 -9.33 16.85 9.82
N GLY A 115 -10.62 16.50 9.86
CA GLY A 115 -11.53 17.08 10.85
C GLY A 115 -12.93 16.45 10.87
N THR A 116 -13.47 16.21 12.06
CA THR A 116 -14.78 15.56 12.27
C THR A 116 -15.96 16.41 11.78
N ASP A 117 -15.81 17.73 11.82
CA ASP A 117 -16.77 18.69 11.28
C ASP A 117 -16.88 18.66 9.75
N LEU A 118 -16.00 17.93 9.08
CA LEU A 118 -16.02 17.82 7.62
C LEU A 118 -17.09 16.86 7.10
N VAL A 119 -17.67 16.03 7.97
CA VAL A 119 -18.70 15.02 7.62
C VAL A 119 -20.08 15.41 8.16
N ARG A 120 -20.15 16.10 9.31
CA ARG A 120 -21.44 16.45 9.94
C ARG A 120 -22.03 17.75 9.37
N PRO A 121 -23.35 17.80 9.09
CA PRO A 121 -24.04 19.06 8.87
C PRO A 121 -23.93 19.91 10.14
N ARG A 122 -23.38 21.13 10.03
CA ARG A 122 -23.52 22.14 11.09
C ARG A 122 -24.73 23.03 10.75
N PRO A 123 -25.61 23.34 11.72
CA PRO A 123 -26.78 24.20 11.49
C PRO A 123 -26.43 25.55 10.83
N GLU A 124 -25.23 26.07 11.12
CA GLU A 124 -24.75 27.37 10.65
C GLU A 124 -23.95 27.32 9.34
N ILE A 125 -23.49 26.13 8.90
CA ILE A 125 -22.45 25.97 7.85
C ILE A 125 -22.96 25.08 6.69
N GLY A 126 -24.16 24.52 6.81
CA GLY A 126 -24.74 23.62 5.80
C GLY A 126 -24.18 22.19 5.89
N PRO A 127 -24.64 21.28 5.02
CA PRO A 127 -24.21 19.89 5.03
C PRO A 127 -22.71 19.74 4.79
N GLY A 128 -22.11 18.65 5.28
CA GLY A 128 -20.73 18.25 5.03
C GLY A 128 -20.49 17.90 3.56
N ARG A 129 -20.49 18.91 2.68
CA ARG A 129 -20.28 18.78 1.24
C ARG A 129 -18.80 18.76 0.91
N ILE A 130 -18.48 18.06 -0.17
CA ILE A 130 -17.16 18.09 -0.80
C ILE A 130 -17.12 19.34 -1.67
N LEU A 131 -16.17 20.23 -1.40
CA LEU A 131 -16.03 21.50 -2.11
C LEU A 131 -14.59 21.66 -2.58
N PHE A 132 -14.41 22.23 -3.76
CA PHE A 132 -13.13 22.63 -4.34
C PHE A 132 -13.20 24.12 -4.68
N ALA A 133 -12.18 24.89 -4.32
CA ALA A 133 -12.16 26.32 -4.55
C ALA A 133 -10.79 26.79 -5.06
N SER A 134 -10.79 27.53 -6.17
CA SER A 134 -9.69 28.39 -6.64
C SER A 134 -10.10 29.85 -6.48
N SER A 135 -9.23 30.80 -6.86
CA SER A 135 -9.52 32.25 -6.76
C SER A 135 -10.74 32.71 -7.56
N ASP A 136 -11.05 31.99 -8.63
CA ASP A 136 -11.98 32.36 -9.69
C ASP A 136 -13.14 31.36 -9.87
N ARG A 137 -13.07 30.19 -9.22
CA ARG A 137 -14.08 29.14 -9.36
C ARG A 137 -14.27 28.33 -8.09
N VAL A 138 -15.52 27.94 -7.84
CA VAL A 138 -15.86 26.98 -6.78
C VAL A 138 -16.70 25.86 -7.38
N ASP A 139 -16.36 24.61 -7.08
CA ASP A 139 -17.15 23.44 -7.45
C ASP A 139 -17.59 22.70 -6.20
N ALA A 140 -18.84 22.25 -6.20
CA ALA A 140 -19.42 21.43 -5.15
C ALA A 140 -19.85 20.08 -5.70
N VAL A 141 -19.53 18.99 -4.99
CA VAL A 141 -20.11 17.68 -5.30
C VAL A 141 -21.57 17.67 -4.84
N ALA A 142 -22.48 17.35 -5.76
CA ALA A 142 -23.92 17.31 -5.54
C ALA A 142 -24.54 16.07 -6.18
N GLY A 143 -25.79 15.76 -5.83
CA GLY A 143 -26.50 14.57 -6.31
C GLY A 143 -26.52 13.41 -5.31
N PRO A 144 -27.35 12.39 -5.58
CA PRO A 144 -27.42 11.19 -4.75
C PRO A 144 -26.15 10.33 -4.91
N GLU A 145 -25.95 9.41 -3.98
CA GLU A 145 -24.93 8.36 -4.10
C GLU A 145 -25.15 7.54 -5.38
N GLY A 146 -24.07 7.19 -6.08
CA GLY A 146 -24.12 6.53 -7.40
C GLY A 146 -24.52 7.43 -8.57
N SER A 147 -24.81 8.73 -8.36
CA SER A 147 -25.06 9.69 -9.44
C SER A 147 -24.63 11.11 -9.04
N ARG A 148 -23.44 11.20 -8.45
CA ARG A 148 -22.86 12.48 -8.00
C ARG A 148 -22.26 13.22 -9.21
N THR A 149 -22.35 14.55 -9.18
CA THR A 149 -21.76 15.43 -10.21
C THR A 149 -21.18 16.70 -9.57
N LEU A 150 -20.49 17.51 -10.37
CA LEU A 150 -19.97 18.81 -9.96
C LEU A 150 -20.93 19.93 -10.37
N VAL A 151 -21.21 20.82 -9.43
CA VAL A 151 -21.90 22.08 -9.69
C VAL A 151 -20.88 23.20 -9.47
N GLY A 152 -20.54 23.90 -10.55
CA GLY A 152 -19.57 24.98 -10.56
C GLY A 152 -20.20 26.37 -10.47
N GLU A 153 -19.47 27.31 -9.89
CA GLU A 153 -19.75 28.73 -9.88
C GLU A 153 -18.48 29.50 -10.26
N GLU A 154 -18.60 30.41 -11.22
CA GLU A 154 -17.50 31.23 -11.77
C GLU A 154 -17.81 32.74 -11.67
N THR A 155 -19.01 33.12 -11.25
CA THR A 155 -19.39 34.52 -11.09
C THR A 155 -18.62 35.14 -9.93
N ALA A 156 -17.71 36.08 -10.21
CA ALA A 156 -16.78 36.67 -9.23
C ALA A 156 -17.44 37.11 -7.90
N GLU A 157 -18.62 37.73 -7.96
CA GLU A 157 -19.37 38.21 -6.78
C GLU A 157 -19.82 37.07 -5.85
N ARG A 158 -20.07 35.87 -6.40
CA ARG A 158 -20.47 34.66 -5.68
C ARG A 158 -19.28 33.80 -5.29
N VAL A 159 -18.24 33.75 -6.13
CA VAL A 159 -17.01 32.99 -5.89
C VAL A 159 -16.26 33.53 -4.67
N ALA A 160 -16.00 34.84 -4.60
CA ALA A 160 -15.19 35.42 -3.52
C ALA A 160 -15.68 35.06 -2.10
N PRO A 161 -16.97 35.20 -1.74
CA PRO A 161 -17.46 34.74 -0.43
C PRO A 161 -17.40 33.21 -0.26
N ALA A 162 -17.65 32.43 -1.31
CA ALA A 162 -17.58 30.97 -1.25
C ALA A 162 -16.14 30.48 -1.00
N VAL A 163 -15.15 31.03 -1.70
CA VAL A 163 -13.71 30.75 -1.48
C VAL A 163 -13.31 31.06 -0.04
N ARG A 164 -13.73 32.21 0.50
CA ARG A 164 -13.49 32.55 1.92
C ARG A 164 -14.09 31.52 2.87
N ALA A 165 -15.31 31.06 2.61
CA ALA A 165 -15.95 30.04 3.43
C ALA A 165 -15.19 28.70 3.40
N VAL A 166 -14.76 28.25 2.22
CA VAL A 166 -13.96 27.04 2.04
C VAL A 166 -12.61 27.15 2.77
N ARG A 167 -11.90 28.28 2.61
CA ARG A 167 -10.63 28.55 3.30
C ARG A 167 -10.76 28.55 4.82
N ARG A 168 -11.83 29.12 5.39
CA ARG A 168 -12.08 29.04 6.84
C ARG A 168 -12.32 27.61 7.30
N ARG A 169 -13.04 26.81 6.51
CA ARG A 169 -13.29 25.40 6.84
C ARG A 169 -11.99 24.58 6.81
N PHE A 170 -11.11 24.84 5.84
CA PHE A 170 -9.77 24.27 5.83
C PHE A 170 -8.96 24.70 7.06
N ALA A 171 -8.94 26.00 7.38
CA ALA A 171 -8.19 26.54 8.51
C ALA A 171 -8.65 25.99 9.87
N ALA A 172 -9.93 25.64 10.00
CA ALA A 172 -10.50 25.02 11.19
C ALA A 172 -10.23 23.50 11.30
N ALA A 173 -9.77 22.85 10.24
CA ALA A 173 -9.35 21.45 10.28
C ALA A 173 -7.95 21.31 10.92
N THR A 174 -7.67 20.13 11.46
CA THR A 174 -6.42 19.82 12.16
C THR A 174 -5.36 19.39 11.15
N PRO A 175 -4.12 19.91 11.23
CA PRO A 175 -2.98 19.36 10.47
C PRO A 175 -2.87 17.85 10.62
N ALA A 176 -2.63 17.14 9.51
CA ALA A 176 -2.51 15.69 9.50
C ALA A 176 -1.21 15.28 8.79
N SER A 177 -0.55 14.25 9.33
CA SER A 177 0.57 13.57 8.70
C SER A 177 0.09 12.26 8.08
N VAL A 178 0.78 11.81 7.03
CA VAL A 178 0.60 10.47 6.47
C VAL A 178 1.62 9.55 7.12
N ASP A 179 1.15 8.44 7.69
CA ASP A 179 2.01 7.40 8.28
C ASP A 179 2.60 6.49 7.19
N MET A 180 3.32 7.11 6.26
CA MET A 180 3.97 6.48 5.12
C MET A 180 5.15 7.37 4.69
N PRO A 181 6.31 6.82 4.31
CA PRO A 181 7.41 7.63 3.80
C PRO A 181 7.07 8.26 2.45
N ALA A 182 7.61 9.45 2.22
CA ALA A 182 7.72 10.01 0.88
C ALA A 182 8.45 9.02 -0.04
N ARG A 183 8.00 8.88 -1.29
CA ARG A 183 8.56 7.97 -2.28
C ARG A 183 10.05 8.20 -2.52
N SER A 184 10.48 9.46 -2.60
CA SER A 184 11.89 9.84 -2.77
C SER A 184 12.74 9.37 -1.60
N ARG A 185 12.28 9.56 -0.36
CA ARG A 185 12.93 9.04 0.85
C ARG A 185 12.98 7.51 0.83
N LEU A 186 11.87 6.85 0.49
CA LEU A 186 11.77 5.39 0.44
C LEU A 186 12.83 4.78 -0.49
N VAL A 187 12.92 5.30 -1.72
CA VAL A 187 13.87 4.83 -2.74
C VAL A 187 15.30 5.18 -2.36
N ALA A 188 15.56 6.40 -1.87
CA ALA A 188 16.91 6.80 -1.45
C ALA A 188 17.45 5.92 -0.30
N ALA A 189 16.63 5.68 0.73
CA ALA A 189 17.00 4.81 1.84
C ALA A 189 17.21 3.35 1.40
N ALA A 190 16.44 2.88 0.40
CA ALA A 190 16.63 1.55 -0.17
C ALA A 190 17.98 1.42 -0.88
N ARG A 191 18.41 2.44 -1.64
CA ARG A 191 19.75 2.45 -2.27
C ARG A 191 20.87 2.42 -1.24
N GLU A 192 20.70 3.16 -0.14
CA GLU A 192 21.72 3.26 0.92
C GLU A 192 21.83 1.96 1.74
N THR A 193 20.70 1.35 2.11
CA THR A 193 20.67 0.22 3.05
C THR A 193 20.74 -1.14 2.36
N LEU A 194 20.22 -1.25 1.14
CA LEU A 194 20.13 -2.50 0.39
C LEU A 194 21.01 -2.43 -0.87
N ASP A 195 20.42 -2.21 -2.04
CA ASP A 195 21.16 -1.95 -3.28
C ASP A 195 20.32 -1.16 -4.30
N ASP A 196 20.98 -0.67 -5.35
CA ASP A 196 20.32 0.09 -6.43
C ASP A 196 19.24 -0.73 -7.15
N ARG A 197 19.47 -2.03 -7.35
CA ARG A 197 18.53 -2.90 -8.08
C ARG A 197 17.23 -3.10 -7.33
N PHE A 198 17.30 -3.31 -6.01
CA PHE A 198 16.11 -3.38 -5.17
C PHE A 198 15.38 -2.04 -5.14
N ALA A 199 16.11 -0.92 -5.02
CA ALA A 199 15.50 0.40 -5.01
C ALA A 199 14.79 0.72 -6.34
N ASP A 200 15.40 0.38 -7.48
CA ASP A 200 14.81 0.52 -8.81
C ASP A 200 13.55 -0.34 -8.97
N ASP A 201 13.57 -1.58 -8.46
CA ASP A 201 12.40 -2.45 -8.48
C ASP A 201 11.26 -1.94 -7.60
N VAL A 202 11.56 -1.40 -6.41
CA VAL A 202 10.54 -0.75 -5.56
C VAL A 202 9.95 0.46 -6.28
N ALA A 203 10.78 1.31 -6.89
CA ALA A 203 10.32 2.47 -7.64
C ALA A 203 9.43 2.05 -8.82
N ALA A 204 9.84 1.06 -9.60
CA ALA A 204 9.09 0.55 -10.75
C ALA A 204 7.77 -0.12 -10.34
N ALA A 205 7.75 -0.83 -9.21
CA ALA A 205 6.52 -1.38 -8.66
C ALA A 205 5.53 -0.27 -8.26
N LEU A 206 6.00 0.79 -7.60
CA LEU A 206 5.17 1.95 -7.25
C LEU A 206 4.62 2.69 -8.48
N ASP A 207 5.36 2.75 -9.58
CA ASP A 207 4.87 3.34 -10.85
C ASP A 207 3.80 2.49 -11.54
N ALA A 208 3.95 1.16 -11.47
CA ALA A 208 3.09 0.25 -12.22
C ALA A 208 1.78 -0.09 -11.49
N LEU A 209 1.79 -0.09 -10.15
CA LEU A 209 0.67 -0.53 -9.36
C LEU A 209 -0.39 0.57 -9.19
N PRO A 210 -1.70 0.26 -9.33
CA PRO A 210 -2.74 1.22 -9.01
C PRO A 210 -2.79 1.50 -7.50
N TYR A 211 -3.34 2.66 -7.13
CA TYR A 211 -3.33 3.18 -5.76
C TYR A 211 -3.92 2.25 -4.68
N GLY A 212 -4.88 1.39 -5.03
CA GLY A 212 -5.50 0.40 -4.13
C GLY A 212 -4.90 -1.01 -4.21
N ALA A 213 -3.90 -1.24 -5.07
CA ALA A 213 -3.40 -2.58 -5.39
C ALA A 213 -2.85 -3.31 -4.15
N VAL A 214 -2.19 -2.60 -3.25
CA VAL A 214 -1.56 -3.25 -2.10
C VAL A 214 -1.66 -2.34 -0.88
N GLY A 215 -2.07 -2.95 0.22
CA GLY A 215 -2.17 -2.28 1.50
C GLY A 215 -1.50 -3.08 2.61
N ARG A 216 -1.59 -2.56 3.82
CA ARG A 216 -1.01 -3.16 5.03
C ARG A 216 -1.69 -4.44 5.48
N THR A 217 -2.96 -4.59 5.14
CA THR A 217 -3.84 -5.68 5.56
C THR A 217 -4.32 -6.47 4.35
N GLY A 218 -4.71 -7.73 4.59
CA GLY A 218 -5.09 -8.69 3.55
C GLY A 218 -4.10 -9.85 3.48
N GLU A 219 -4.33 -10.76 2.52
CA GLU A 219 -3.52 -11.98 2.38
C GLU A 219 -2.13 -11.69 1.79
N VAL A 220 -2.07 -10.76 0.82
CA VAL A 220 -0.83 -10.24 0.24
C VAL A 220 -0.73 -8.76 0.60
N THR A 221 0.20 -8.44 1.49
CA THR A 221 0.40 -7.09 2.01
C THR A 221 1.56 -6.38 1.31
N ASP A 222 1.73 -5.10 1.60
CA ASP A 222 2.90 -4.34 1.16
C ASP A 222 4.21 -4.94 1.71
N ARG A 223 4.19 -5.48 2.93
CA ARG A 223 5.30 -6.23 3.53
C ARG A 223 5.56 -7.53 2.76
N THR A 224 4.53 -8.27 2.37
CA THR A 224 4.67 -9.46 1.51
C THR A 224 5.36 -9.10 0.20
N LEU A 225 4.93 -8.01 -0.45
CA LEU A 225 5.55 -7.50 -1.68
C LEU A 225 7.02 -7.15 -1.46
N LEU A 226 7.35 -6.39 -0.42
CA LEU A 226 8.72 -5.97 -0.13
C LEU A 226 9.65 -7.14 0.19
N VAL A 227 9.18 -8.15 0.94
CA VAL A 227 9.96 -9.37 1.21
C VAL A 227 10.21 -10.16 -0.08
N ALA A 228 9.21 -10.25 -0.97
CA ALA A 228 9.36 -10.93 -2.25
C ALA A 228 10.35 -10.20 -3.17
N LEU A 229 10.30 -8.86 -3.24
CA LEU A 229 11.29 -8.05 -3.96
C LEU A 229 12.69 -8.23 -3.39
N ALA A 230 12.85 -8.23 -2.06
CA ALA A 230 14.13 -8.44 -1.41
C ALA A 230 14.70 -9.84 -1.71
N ALA A 231 13.84 -10.86 -1.73
CA ALA A 231 14.22 -12.23 -2.07
C ALA A 231 14.69 -12.38 -3.53
N ARG A 232 14.13 -11.60 -4.47
CA ARG A 232 14.57 -11.57 -5.88
C ARG A 232 16.02 -11.07 -6.02
N HIS A 233 16.52 -10.31 -5.04
CA HIS A 233 17.87 -9.74 -5.02
C HIS A 233 18.83 -10.40 -4.02
N ASP A 234 18.44 -11.54 -3.41
CA ASP A 234 19.26 -12.28 -2.43
C ASP A 234 19.63 -11.47 -1.15
N HIS A 235 18.78 -10.52 -0.76
CA HIS A 235 19.02 -9.64 0.39
C HIS A 235 18.92 -10.35 1.75
N LEU A 236 19.62 -9.84 2.75
CA LEU A 236 19.48 -10.32 4.12
C LEU A 236 18.20 -9.75 4.74
N LEU A 237 17.45 -10.58 5.45
CA LEU A 237 16.27 -10.15 6.19
C LEU A 237 16.63 -9.08 7.23
N TRP A 238 17.85 -9.11 7.79
CA TRP A 238 18.29 -8.12 8.76
C TRP A 238 18.39 -6.72 8.12
N ASP A 239 19.00 -6.59 6.94
CA ASP A 239 19.09 -5.32 6.22
C ASP A 239 17.69 -4.80 5.85
N LEU A 240 16.82 -5.69 5.37
CA LEU A 240 15.43 -5.33 5.05
C LEU A 240 14.66 -4.82 6.28
N ARG A 241 14.87 -5.45 7.45
CA ARG A 241 14.25 -5.03 8.72
C ARG A 241 14.76 -3.67 9.19
N ARG A 242 16.06 -3.43 9.05
CA ARG A 242 16.67 -2.13 9.37
C ARG A 242 16.14 -1.05 8.45
N TRP A 243 16.00 -1.34 7.16
CA TRP A 243 15.45 -0.40 6.18
C TRP A 243 13.98 -0.08 6.46
N ILE A 244 13.12 -1.09 6.66
CA ILE A 244 11.67 -0.89 6.81
C ILE A 244 11.28 -0.26 8.15
N GLY A 245 12.05 -0.54 9.20
CA GLY A 245 11.78 -0.17 10.58
C GLY A 245 12.17 1.25 10.93
N ASP A 246 11.32 1.95 11.66
CA ASP A 246 11.76 3.12 12.42
C ASP A 246 12.39 2.64 13.73
N GLU A 247 13.70 2.40 13.73
CA GLU A 247 14.45 2.28 14.98
C GLU A 247 15.01 3.65 15.37
N SER A 248 14.14 4.53 15.86
CA SER A 248 14.52 5.59 16.79
C SER A 248 14.98 4.97 18.12
N THR A 249 16.04 4.16 18.09
CA THR A 249 16.70 3.69 19.30
C THR A 249 17.50 4.85 19.91
N GLU A 250 17.42 4.96 21.23
CA GLU A 250 17.99 5.99 22.13
C GLU A 250 19.51 6.20 22.04
N SER A 251 20.18 5.65 21.02
CA SER A 251 21.63 5.62 20.84
C SER A 251 22.11 6.36 19.58
N GLY A 252 21.40 7.39 19.11
CA GLY A 252 21.96 8.55 18.38
C GLY A 252 22.86 8.32 17.14
N ALA A 253 22.98 7.11 16.62
CA ALA A 253 23.94 6.74 15.56
C ALA A 253 23.45 5.57 14.67
N GLY A 254 22.13 5.35 14.60
CA GLY A 254 21.51 4.43 13.64
C GLY A 254 20.94 5.21 12.45
N SER A 255 21.00 4.66 11.24
CA SER A 255 20.18 5.18 10.13
C SER A 255 18.72 4.93 10.49
N GLU A 256 17.96 6.01 10.68
CA GLU A 256 16.50 5.96 10.84
C GLU A 256 15.93 5.29 9.58
N GLY A 257 15.30 4.12 9.71
CA GLY A 257 14.67 3.48 8.55
C GLY A 257 13.46 4.29 8.06
N VAL A 258 12.72 3.72 7.12
CA VAL A 258 11.67 4.46 6.40
C VAL A 258 10.33 4.49 7.14
N GLY A 259 10.19 3.76 8.25
CA GLY A 259 8.99 3.80 9.10
C GLY A 259 7.74 3.16 8.45
N ILE A 260 7.91 2.16 7.58
CA ILE A 260 6.78 1.45 6.96
C ILE A 260 6.14 0.44 7.93
N ALA A 261 6.96 -0.24 8.74
CA ALA A 261 6.52 -1.29 9.64
C ALA A 261 7.56 -1.52 10.73
N ALA A 262 7.18 -2.09 11.88
CA ALA A 262 8.19 -2.55 12.82
C ALA A 262 9.02 -3.69 12.18
N GLY A 263 10.33 -3.75 12.43
CA GLY A 263 11.19 -4.76 11.81
C GLY A 263 10.75 -6.21 12.10
N GLN A 264 10.07 -6.47 13.22
CA GLN A 264 9.57 -7.81 13.53
C GLN A 264 8.34 -8.22 12.69
N ASP A 265 7.64 -7.26 12.10
CA ASP A 265 6.39 -7.47 11.37
C ASP A 265 6.59 -8.27 10.08
N LEU A 266 7.82 -8.34 9.54
CA LEU A 266 8.13 -9.13 8.34
C LEU A 266 8.14 -10.65 8.57
N THR A 267 8.05 -11.10 9.82
CA THR A 267 8.21 -12.51 10.19
C THR A 267 7.14 -13.39 9.56
N ASP A 268 5.90 -12.94 9.58
CA ASP A 268 4.74 -13.71 9.13
C ASP A 268 4.62 -13.67 7.61
N ASP A 269 4.85 -12.52 6.98
CA ASP A 269 4.95 -12.40 5.52
C ASP A 269 6.02 -13.32 4.94
N ARG A 270 7.23 -13.30 5.54
CA ARG A 270 8.31 -14.21 5.13
C ARG A 270 7.90 -15.67 5.31
N ARG A 271 7.31 -16.04 6.45
CA ARG A 271 6.85 -17.43 6.68
C ARG A 271 5.79 -17.84 5.66
N ALA A 272 4.87 -16.95 5.30
CA ALA A 272 3.86 -17.22 4.29
C ALA A 272 4.48 -17.48 2.90
N LEU A 273 5.47 -16.68 2.50
CA LEU A 273 6.21 -16.87 1.24
C LEU A 273 7.02 -18.17 1.23
N VAL A 274 7.68 -18.53 2.35
CA VAL A 274 8.44 -19.78 2.48
C VAL A 274 7.53 -21.00 2.42
N ARG A 275 6.42 -21.00 3.19
CA ARG A 275 5.44 -22.10 3.17
C ARG A 275 4.92 -22.36 1.76
N ARG A 276 4.66 -21.29 0.99
CA ARG A 276 4.20 -21.36 -0.39
C ARG A 276 5.30 -21.70 -1.41
N GLY A 277 6.53 -21.93 -0.97
CA GLY A 277 7.65 -22.29 -1.85
C GLY A 277 8.04 -21.17 -2.83
N LEU A 278 7.73 -19.91 -2.51
CA LEU A 278 8.07 -18.77 -3.36
C LEU A 278 9.48 -18.26 -3.09
N ILE A 279 9.90 -18.33 -1.83
CA ILE A 279 11.23 -17.95 -1.38
C ILE A 279 11.80 -19.01 -0.43
N GLU A 280 13.12 -19.01 -0.29
CA GLU A 280 13.85 -19.69 0.77
C GLU A 280 14.45 -18.67 1.74
N ALA A 281 14.60 -19.08 3.00
CA ALA A 281 15.30 -18.32 4.03
C ALA A 281 16.55 -19.11 4.48
N ILE A 282 17.69 -18.81 3.85
CA ILE A 282 18.95 -19.53 4.04
C ILE A 282 19.67 -18.95 5.25
N LYS A 283 20.04 -19.79 6.22
CA LYS A 283 20.86 -19.38 7.37
C LYS A 283 22.28 -19.08 6.89
N VAL A 284 22.72 -17.86 7.10
CA VAL A 284 24.08 -17.40 6.83
C VAL A 284 24.79 -17.18 8.18
N PRO A 285 25.98 -17.76 8.39
CA PRO A 285 26.78 -17.45 9.58
C PRO A 285 27.06 -15.96 9.64
N ALA A 286 26.73 -15.33 10.76
CA ALA A 286 27.01 -13.93 11.02
C ALA A 286 27.60 -13.83 12.43
N GLY A 287 28.92 -13.59 12.49
CA GLY A 287 29.68 -13.31 13.72
C GLY A 287 29.20 -14.03 14.98
N ASP A 288 29.12 -13.27 16.07
CA ASP A 288 29.10 -13.75 17.45
C ASP A 288 27.71 -14.22 17.95
N GLY A 289 26.96 -14.95 17.12
CA GLY A 289 25.97 -15.90 17.65
C GLY A 289 24.52 -15.77 17.21
N ARG A 290 24.19 -14.98 16.18
CA ARG A 290 22.85 -15.04 15.55
C ARG A 290 22.97 -15.16 14.04
N PRO A 291 22.77 -16.37 13.46
CA PRO A 291 22.79 -16.53 12.01
C PRO A 291 21.74 -15.62 11.38
N GLN A 292 22.14 -14.87 10.37
CA GLN A 292 21.23 -14.04 9.61
C GLN A 292 20.52 -14.88 8.55
N LEU A 293 19.35 -14.42 8.11
CA LEU A 293 18.58 -15.11 7.08
C LEU A 293 18.75 -14.38 5.76
N ARG A 294 19.32 -15.05 4.76
CA ARG A 294 19.30 -14.61 3.38
C ARG A 294 17.99 -15.02 2.73
N LEU A 295 17.28 -14.06 2.19
CA LEU A 295 16.04 -14.28 1.46
C LEU A 295 16.40 -14.57 0.00
N ARG A 296 15.91 -15.66 -0.57
CA ARG A 296 16.17 -16.02 -1.96
C ARG A 296 14.89 -16.45 -2.66
N ALA A 297 14.53 -15.82 -3.77
CA ALA A 297 13.41 -16.26 -4.59
C ALA A 297 13.75 -17.60 -5.26
N VAL A 298 12.79 -18.54 -5.23
CA VAL A 298 12.94 -19.88 -5.83
C VAL A 298 11.81 -20.24 -6.79
N ASP A 299 10.69 -19.51 -6.77
CA ASP A 299 9.64 -19.66 -7.78
C ASP A 299 10.05 -19.01 -9.12
N ASP A 300 9.97 -19.78 -10.20
CA ASP A 300 10.34 -19.33 -11.54
C ASP A 300 9.52 -18.12 -12.02
N ALA A 301 8.23 -18.04 -11.65
CA ALA A 301 7.39 -16.92 -12.06
C ALA A 301 7.79 -15.66 -11.30
N LEU A 302 8.07 -15.76 -10.00
CA LEU A 302 8.56 -14.64 -9.20
C LEU A 302 9.93 -14.12 -9.69
N LEU A 303 10.83 -15.02 -10.07
CA LEU A 303 12.16 -14.66 -10.61
C LEU A 303 12.08 -13.95 -11.96
N ARG A 304 11.12 -14.32 -12.81
CA ARG A 304 10.97 -13.75 -14.17
C ARG A 304 10.04 -12.54 -14.25
N ALA A 305 9.22 -12.32 -13.23
CA ALA A 305 8.32 -11.18 -13.18
C ALA A 305 9.08 -9.86 -13.27
N THR A 306 8.55 -8.92 -14.06
CA THR A 306 8.93 -7.52 -13.93
C THR A 306 8.43 -6.97 -12.59
N PRO A 307 8.99 -5.85 -12.08
CA PRO A 307 8.60 -5.33 -10.77
C PRO A 307 7.09 -5.06 -10.60
N GLY A 308 6.42 -4.58 -11.65
CA GLY A 308 4.97 -4.36 -11.66
C GLY A 308 4.13 -5.65 -11.68
N GLU A 309 4.68 -6.76 -12.15
CA GLU A 309 4.00 -8.07 -12.22
C GLU A 309 4.13 -8.87 -10.92
N VAL A 310 5.08 -8.52 -10.04
CA VAL A 310 5.35 -9.28 -8.80
C VAL A 310 4.09 -9.43 -7.96
N LEU A 311 3.30 -8.37 -7.78
CA LEU A 311 2.07 -8.45 -6.99
C LEU A 311 1.04 -9.43 -7.62
N SER A 312 0.92 -9.44 -8.94
CA SER A 312 0.02 -10.36 -9.65
C SER A 312 0.46 -11.82 -9.46
N VAL A 313 1.77 -12.08 -9.54
CA VAL A 313 2.34 -13.41 -9.24
C VAL A 313 2.04 -13.80 -7.80
N LEU A 314 2.28 -12.91 -6.83
CA LEU A 314 1.99 -13.19 -5.42
C LEU A 314 0.52 -13.55 -5.21
N ARG A 315 -0.42 -12.73 -5.68
CA ARG A 315 -1.86 -13.01 -5.57
C ARG A 315 -2.24 -14.34 -6.21
N GLY A 316 -1.74 -14.61 -7.42
CA GLY A 316 -2.00 -15.88 -8.11
C GLY A 316 -1.48 -17.10 -7.35
N ARG A 317 -0.39 -16.97 -6.60
CA ARG A 317 0.18 -18.05 -5.78
C ARG A 317 -0.51 -18.20 -4.42
N PHE A 318 -0.96 -17.09 -3.85
CA PHE A 318 -1.68 -17.10 -2.57
C PHE A 318 -3.11 -17.65 -2.71
N ALA A 319 -3.73 -17.45 -3.88
CA ALA A 319 -5.05 -18.02 -4.20
C ALA A 319 -5.05 -19.55 -4.40
N LEU A 320 -3.88 -20.20 -4.51
CA LEU A 320 -3.82 -21.65 -4.67
C LEU A 320 -4.01 -22.35 -3.31
N PRO A 321 -4.77 -23.46 -3.27
CA PRO A 321 -4.95 -24.22 -2.04
C PRO A 321 -3.62 -24.75 -1.52
N LEU A 322 -3.53 -24.90 -0.20
CA LEU A 322 -2.37 -25.49 0.45
C LEU A 322 -2.67 -26.97 0.77
N ASP A 323 -1.68 -27.84 0.58
CA ASP A 323 -1.72 -29.21 1.08
C ASP A 323 -1.64 -29.22 2.62
N GLY A 324 -1.87 -30.38 3.25
CA GLY A 324 -1.85 -30.52 4.71
C GLY A 324 -0.52 -30.16 5.39
N ASP A 325 0.56 -30.02 4.62
CA ASP A 325 1.87 -29.54 5.06
C ASP A 325 2.09 -28.02 4.88
N GLY A 326 1.06 -27.31 4.39
CA GLY A 326 1.09 -25.86 4.17
C GLY A 326 1.79 -25.43 2.88
N THR A 327 2.18 -26.37 2.01
CA THR A 327 2.75 -26.07 0.69
C THR A 327 1.67 -25.90 -0.37
N ILE A 328 1.93 -25.16 -1.45
CA ILE A 328 0.95 -25.02 -2.54
C ILE A 328 0.65 -26.41 -3.12
N GLN A 329 -0.62 -26.78 -3.11
CA GLN A 329 -1.11 -27.99 -3.74
C GLN A 329 -0.81 -27.93 -5.23
N ARG A 330 0.15 -28.74 -5.66
CA ARG A 330 0.43 -28.90 -7.08
C ARG A 330 -0.70 -29.74 -7.66
N PRO A 331 -1.34 -29.32 -8.77
CA PRO A 331 -2.25 -30.22 -9.47
C PRO A 331 -1.48 -31.52 -9.71
N GLN A 332 -2.09 -32.64 -9.34
CA GLN A 332 -1.62 -33.96 -9.75
C GLN A 332 -1.67 -33.95 -11.27
N ASN A 333 -0.60 -33.49 -11.91
CA ASN A 333 -0.34 -33.81 -13.29
C ASN A 333 -0.28 -35.33 -13.28
N GLU A 334 -1.36 -35.96 -13.73
CA GLU A 334 -1.34 -37.35 -14.19
C GLU A 334 -0.01 -37.52 -14.88
N GLU A 335 0.79 -38.40 -14.29
CA GLU A 335 2.13 -38.77 -14.69
C GLU A 335 2.36 -38.38 -16.15
N ARG A 336 3.20 -37.38 -16.38
CA ARG A 336 3.93 -37.28 -17.65
C ARG A 336 4.81 -38.53 -17.70
N ARG A 337 4.19 -39.68 -17.95
CA ARG A 337 4.85 -40.92 -18.26
C ARG A 337 5.71 -40.59 -19.46
N PRO A 338 7.03 -40.72 -19.32
CA PRO A 338 7.91 -40.51 -20.45
C PRO A 338 7.42 -41.36 -21.63
N VAL A 339 7.59 -40.85 -22.85
CA VAL A 339 7.01 -41.45 -24.07
C VAL A 339 7.36 -42.95 -24.24
N TRP A 340 8.44 -43.42 -23.60
CA TRP A 340 8.87 -44.81 -23.60
C TRP A 340 8.05 -45.78 -22.72
N GLU A 341 7.19 -45.30 -21.82
CA GLU A 341 6.28 -46.14 -21.03
C GLU A 341 4.93 -46.41 -21.71
N ARG A 342 4.72 -45.88 -22.91
CA ARG A 342 3.55 -46.25 -23.72
C ARG A 342 3.78 -47.65 -24.27
N ALA A 343 3.21 -48.63 -23.58
CA ALA A 343 3.18 -50.02 -23.99
C ALA A 343 2.88 -50.14 -25.50
N ARG A 344 3.76 -50.85 -26.22
CA ARG A 344 3.48 -51.36 -27.57
C ARG A 344 2.19 -52.15 -27.49
N ARG A 345 1.11 -51.58 -28.03
CA ARG A 345 -0.09 -52.35 -28.35
C ARG A 345 0.30 -53.26 -29.52
N ASP A 346 0.51 -54.53 -29.21
CA ASP A 346 0.68 -55.57 -30.20
C ASP A 346 -0.54 -55.56 -31.14
N LYS A 347 -0.24 -55.50 -32.45
CA LYS A 347 -1.22 -55.72 -33.50
C LYS A 347 -1.55 -57.21 -33.55
N ASN A 348 -2.75 -57.57 -33.14
CA ASN A 348 -3.52 -58.64 -33.78
C ASN A 348 -4.52 -57.98 -34.73
#